data_AF-X1MKE3-F1
#
_entry.id   AF-X1MKE3-F1
#
_cell.length_a   1.000
_cell.length_b   1.000
_cell.length_c   1.000
_cell.angle_alpha   90.00
_cell.angle_beta   90.00
_cell.angle_gamma   90.00
#
_symmetry.space_group_name_H-M   'P 1'
#
loop_
_entity.id
_entity.type
_entity.pdbx_description
1 polymer ?
#
loop_
_entity_poly.entity_id
_entity_poly.type
_entity_poly.pdbx_seq_one_letter_code
_entity_poly.pdbx_strand_id
1 'polypeptide(L)'
;MVRRIANELKSHAPFTSFGAITGIMIMAIMVLGNVPSGISRTLFYILHPVHVVLSAIVTTAMYKRHSKGKVWAVILIGYVGSISIATLSDVVIPYLGGVLLTLKMEFHLGFIEKWWLVNPMALIGIAIGYWKPATKFPHAGHVLLSTWA
;
A
#
# COMPACT_ATOMS: atom_id res chain seq x y z
N MET A 1 -8.70 15.76 21.39
CA MET A 1 -8.66 14.67 20.38
C MET A 1 -8.75 15.21 18.96
N VAL A 2 -9.82 15.93 18.58
CA VAL A 2 -10.03 16.48 17.22
C VAL A 2 -8.85 17.31 16.71
N ARG A 3 -8.31 18.23 17.52
CA ARG A 3 -7.12 19.03 17.16
C ARG A 3 -5.90 18.19 16.81
N ARG A 4 -5.73 17.02 17.46
CA ARG A 4 -4.62 16.11 17.17
C ARG A 4 -4.84 15.42 15.83
N ILE A 5 -6.04 14.92 15.57
CA ILE A 5 -6.41 14.31 14.28
C ILE A 5 -6.21 15.31 13.14
N ALA A 6 -6.70 16.54 13.29
CA ALA A 6 -6.52 17.59 12.29
C ALA A 6 -5.05 17.92 12.02
N ASN A 7 -4.21 17.95 13.06
CA ASN A 7 -2.78 18.16 12.91
C ASN A 7 -2.10 17.01 12.15
N GLU A 8 -2.41 15.76 12.49
CA GLU A 8 -1.87 14.59 11.77
C GLU A 8 -2.32 14.59 10.30
N LEU A 9 -3.60 14.86 10.03
CA LEU A 9 -4.12 14.97 8.65
C LEU A 9 -3.42 16.08 7.88
N LYS A 10 -3.21 17.26 8.50
CA LYS A 10 -2.48 18.36 7.87
C LYS A 10 -1.04 18.00 7.54
N SER A 11 -0.37 17.25 8.42
CA SER A 11 0.98 16.74 8.17
C SER A 11 1.02 15.64 7.11
N HIS A 12 -0.07 14.87 6.94
CA HIS A 12 -0.21 13.84 5.92
C HIS A 12 -0.64 14.37 4.54
N ALA A 13 -1.33 15.51 4.50
CA ALA A 13 -1.90 16.07 3.28
C ALA A 13 -0.87 16.26 2.14
N PRO A 14 0.37 16.76 2.37
CA PRO A 14 1.34 16.92 1.29
C PRO A 14 1.70 15.61 0.58
N PHE A 15 1.86 14.52 1.33
CA PHE A 15 2.16 13.21 0.76
C PHE A 15 1.00 12.70 -0.10
N THR A 16 -0.23 12.88 0.39
CA THR A 16 -1.45 12.45 -0.30
C THR A 16 -1.65 13.25 -1.58
N SER A 17 -1.54 14.58 -1.51
CA SER A 17 -1.69 15.46 -2.67
C SER A 17 -0.59 15.19 -3.71
N PHE A 18 0.66 15.00 -3.28
CA PHE A 18 1.76 14.68 -4.19
C PHE A 18 1.55 13.33 -4.89
N GLY A 19 1.15 12.30 -4.15
CA GLY A 19 0.78 11.00 -4.74
C GLY A 19 -0.37 11.13 -5.73
N ALA A 20 -1.46 11.80 -5.35
CA ALA A 20 -2.62 11.98 -6.22
C ALA A 20 -2.28 12.76 -7.50
N ILE A 21 -1.54 13.87 -7.40
CA ILE A 21 -1.14 14.68 -8.57
C ILE A 21 -0.27 13.84 -9.51
N THR A 22 0.74 13.16 -8.97
CA THR A 22 1.64 12.32 -9.81
C THR A 22 0.90 11.14 -10.43
N GLY A 23 0.00 10.48 -9.69
CA GLY A 23 -0.84 9.40 -10.21
C GLY A 23 -1.75 9.87 -11.35
N ILE A 24 -2.43 11.02 -11.19
CA ILE A 24 -3.27 11.61 -12.24
C ILE A 24 -2.42 11.97 -13.47
N MET A 25 -1.24 12.56 -13.28
CA MET A 25 -0.32 12.87 -14.37
C MET A 25 0.13 11.62 -15.12
N ILE A 26 0.51 10.55 -14.40
CA ILE A 26 0.90 9.27 -15.00
C ILE A 26 -0.27 8.70 -15.81
N MET A 27 -1.48 8.67 -15.25
CA MET A 27 -2.67 8.22 -15.96
C MET A 27 -2.95 9.04 -17.23
N ALA A 28 -2.85 10.36 -17.15
CA ALA A 28 -3.04 11.25 -18.31
C ALA A 28 -1.99 10.97 -19.40
N ILE A 29 -0.72 10.80 -19.04
CA ILE A 29 0.35 10.45 -19.98
C ILE A 29 0.08 9.09 -20.62
N MET A 30 -0.35 8.10 -19.84
CA MET A 30 -0.63 6.76 -20.36
C MET A 30 -1.80 6.75 -21.35
N VAL A 31 -2.87 7.48 -21.05
CA VAL A 31 -4.04 7.61 -21.93
C VAL A 31 -3.70 8.39 -23.19
N LEU A 32 -3.07 9.57 -23.07
CA LEU A 32 -2.73 10.42 -24.22
C LEU A 32 -1.63 9.81 -25.10
N GLY A 33 -0.70 9.07 -24.49
CA GLY A 33 0.38 8.37 -25.17
C GLY A 33 0.00 7.00 -25.74
N ASN A 34 -1.25 6.55 -25.58
CA ASN A 34 -1.71 5.20 -25.96
C ASN A 34 -0.76 4.09 -25.49
N VAL A 35 -0.32 4.18 -24.22
CA VAL A 35 0.66 3.25 -23.65
C VAL A 35 0.10 1.83 -23.64
N PRO A 36 0.83 0.83 -24.20
CA PRO A 36 0.39 -0.55 -24.20
C PRO A 36 0.14 -1.10 -22.79
N SER A 37 -0.93 -1.85 -22.61
CA SER A 37 -1.32 -2.46 -21.32
C SER A 37 -0.26 -3.38 -20.72
N GLY A 38 0.63 -3.96 -21.56
CA GLY A 38 1.77 -4.75 -21.10
C GLY A 38 2.75 -3.98 -20.21
N ILE A 39 2.92 -2.67 -20.47
CA ILE A 39 3.78 -1.80 -19.65
C ILE A 39 3.15 -1.60 -18.27
N SER A 40 1.86 -1.25 -18.22
CA SER A 40 1.11 -1.11 -16.96
C SER A 40 1.17 -2.38 -16.12
N ARG A 41 1.00 -3.54 -16.76
CA ARG A 41 1.09 -4.84 -16.08
C ARG A 41 2.48 -5.10 -15.51
N THR A 42 3.53 -4.76 -16.25
CA THR A 42 4.92 -4.93 -15.81
C THR A 42 5.22 -4.03 -14.63
N LEU A 43 4.84 -2.74 -14.72
CA LEU A 43 5.01 -1.78 -13.63
C LEU A 43 4.26 -2.23 -12.38
N PHE A 44 3.03 -2.72 -12.51
CA PHE A 44 2.27 -3.28 -11.39
C PHE A 44 3.02 -4.40 -10.68
N TYR A 45 3.50 -5.42 -11.42
CA TYR A 45 4.20 -6.55 -10.79
C TYR A 45 5.57 -6.20 -10.19
N ILE A 46 6.14 -5.02 -10.52
CA ILE A 46 7.34 -4.50 -9.89
C ILE A 46 7.00 -3.65 -8.66
N LEU A 47 6.06 -2.72 -8.80
CA LEU A 47 5.75 -1.72 -7.78
C LEU A 47 4.83 -2.26 -6.68
N HIS A 48 3.89 -3.17 -6.99
CA HIS A 48 2.97 -3.73 -6.00
C HIS A 48 3.69 -4.51 -4.88
N PRO A 49 4.66 -5.40 -5.17
CA PRO A 49 5.44 -6.05 -4.11
C PRO A 49 6.19 -5.05 -3.22
N VAL A 50 6.76 -3.98 -3.82
CA VAL A 50 7.46 -2.93 -3.07
C VAL A 50 6.46 -2.17 -2.19
N HIS A 51 5.28 -1.85 -2.71
CA HIS A 51 4.19 -1.25 -1.94
C HIS A 51 3.82 -2.11 -0.72
N VAL A 52 3.67 -3.44 -0.88
CA VAL A 52 3.36 -4.38 0.21
C VAL A 52 4.47 -4.40 1.27
N VAL A 53 5.73 -4.44 0.85
CA VAL A 53 6.88 -4.35 1.78
C VAL A 53 6.84 -3.06 2.59
N LEU A 54 6.66 -1.91 1.92
CA LEU A 54 6.63 -0.61 2.59
C LEU A 54 5.46 -0.51 3.57
N SER A 55 4.28 -1.01 3.20
CA SER A 55 3.10 -1.10 4.08
C SER A 55 3.40 -1.90 5.35
N ALA A 56 4.00 -3.08 5.18
CA ALA A 56 4.37 -3.97 6.28
C ALA A 56 5.47 -3.36 7.18
N ILE A 57 6.48 -2.68 6.60
CA ILE A 57 7.51 -1.95 7.36
C ILE A 57 6.87 -0.91 8.25
N VAL A 58 6.05 -0.01 7.70
CA VAL A 58 5.48 1.13 8.42
C VAL A 58 4.56 0.66 9.53
N THR A 59 3.66 -0.29 9.22
CA THR A 59 2.72 -0.86 10.19
C THR A 59 3.45 -1.49 11.36
N THR A 60 4.47 -2.30 11.06
CA THR A 60 5.31 -2.97 12.06
C THR A 60 6.11 -1.98 12.90
N ALA A 61 6.75 -1.02 12.23
CA ALA A 61 7.58 0.01 12.88
C ALA A 61 6.75 0.90 13.81
N MET A 62 5.55 1.32 13.37
CA MET A 62 4.64 2.13 14.18
C MET A 62 4.23 1.40 15.45
N TYR A 63 3.85 0.11 15.33
CA TYR A 63 3.53 -0.70 16.50
C TYR A 63 4.74 -0.85 17.42
N LYS A 64 5.92 -1.21 16.88
CA LYS A 64 7.14 -1.43 17.67
C LYS A 64 7.61 -0.18 18.41
N ARG A 65 7.43 1.02 17.85
CA ARG A 65 7.80 2.28 18.52
C ARG A 65 6.91 2.63 19.71
N HIS A 66 5.67 2.17 19.71
CA HIS A 66 4.67 2.53 20.72
C HIS A 66 4.25 1.36 21.62
N SER A 67 4.79 0.16 21.37
CA SER A 67 4.50 -1.05 22.12
C SER A 67 5.77 -1.82 22.49
N LYS A 68 5.84 -2.26 23.75
CA LYS A 68 6.82 -3.25 24.22
C LYS A 68 6.33 -4.69 24.06
N GLY A 69 5.31 -4.90 23.22
CA GLY A 69 4.66 -6.18 23.00
C GLY A 69 5.61 -7.31 22.56
N LYS A 70 5.14 -8.54 22.75
CA LYS A 70 5.85 -9.76 22.35
C LYS A 70 6.05 -9.80 20.83
N VAL A 71 7.08 -10.52 20.37
CA VAL A 71 7.43 -10.64 18.94
C VAL A 71 6.27 -11.16 18.10
N TRP A 72 5.48 -12.12 18.62
CA TRP A 72 4.32 -12.63 17.89
C TRP A 72 3.25 -11.55 17.61
N ALA A 73 3.07 -10.59 18.52
CA ALA A 73 2.12 -9.50 18.34
C ALA A 73 2.59 -8.52 17.25
N VAL A 74 3.91 -8.30 17.15
CA VAL A 74 4.52 -7.53 16.06
C VAL A 74 4.21 -8.19 14.71
N ILE A 75 4.44 -9.50 14.60
CA ILE A 75 4.20 -10.24 13.35
C ILE A 75 2.72 -10.20 12.99
N LEU A 76 1.83 -10.45 13.96
CA LEU A 76 0.39 -10.44 13.74
C LEU A 76 -0.09 -9.07 13.24
N ILE A 77 0.30 -7.99 13.92
CA ILE A 77 -0.14 -6.63 13.58
C ILE A 77 0.48 -6.18 12.25
N GLY A 78 1.75 -6.47 12.02
CA GLY A 78 2.42 -6.17 10.76
C GLY A 78 1.77 -6.88 9.58
N TYR A 79 1.42 -8.16 9.73
CA TYR A 79 0.81 -8.96 8.67
C TYR A 79 -0.65 -8.58 8.43
N VAL A 80 -1.49 -8.61 9.47
CA VAL A 80 -2.92 -8.28 9.34
C VAL A 80 -3.08 -6.82 8.91
N GLY A 81 -2.36 -5.90 9.55
CA GLY A 81 -2.46 -4.48 9.22
C GLY A 81 -2.00 -4.13 7.80
N SER A 82 -1.04 -4.88 7.22
CA SER A 82 -0.62 -4.65 5.84
C SER A 82 -1.53 -5.38 4.83
N ILE A 83 -1.71 -6.69 4.97
CA ILE A 83 -2.43 -7.51 3.98
C ILE A 83 -3.92 -7.18 3.95
N SER A 84 -4.56 -6.99 5.10
CA SER A 84 -6.00 -6.70 5.13
C SER A 84 -6.31 -5.34 4.52
N ILE A 85 -5.49 -4.32 4.84
CA ILE A 85 -5.67 -2.98 4.30
C ILE A 85 -5.33 -2.94 2.81
N ALA A 86 -4.24 -3.57 2.38
CA ALA A 86 -3.90 -3.69 0.95
C ALA A 86 -4.99 -4.43 0.16
N THR A 87 -5.57 -5.50 0.72
CA THR A 87 -6.69 -6.19 0.07
C THR A 87 -7.90 -5.27 -0.07
N LEU A 88 -8.20 -4.48 0.96
CA LEU A 88 -9.31 -3.53 0.92
C LEU A 88 -9.07 -2.43 -0.13
N SER A 89 -7.88 -1.82 -0.15
CA SER A 89 -7.55 -0.70 -1.04
C SER A 89 -7.32 -1.11 -2.49
N ASP A 90 -6.68 -2.26 -2.72
CA ASP A 90 -6.15 -2.63 -4.04
C ASP A 90 -7.13 -3.54 -4.79
N VAL A 91 -8.04 -4.21 -4.07
CA VAL A 91 -8.98 -5.17 -4.66
C VAL A 91 -10.42 -4.75 -4.42
N VAL A 92 -10.83 -4.63 -3.16
CA VAL A 92 -12.25 -4.48 -2.81
C VAL A 92 -12.81 -3.14 -3.29
N ILE A 93 -12.15 -2.03 -2.95
CA ILE A 93 -12.60 -0.70 -3.36
C ILE A 93 -12.59 -0.55 -4.90
N PRO A 94 -11.53 -0.92 -5.64
CA PRO A 94 -11.51 -0.86 -7.09
C PRO A 94 -12.58 -1.73 -7.75
N TYR A 95 -12.78 -2.96 -7.25
CA TYR A 95 -13.82 -3.87 -7.77
C TYR A 95 -15.22 -3.27 -7.61
N LEU A 96 -15.55 -2.74 -6.42
CA LEU A 96 -16.83 -2.08 -6.17
C LEU A 96 -17.00 -0.84 -7.07
N GLY A 97 -15.94 -0.06 -7.27
CA GLY A 97 -15.93 1.06 -8.21
C GLY A 97 -16.21 0.63 -9.65
N GLY A 98 -15.61 -0.47 -10.10
CA GLY A 98 -15.87 -1.03 -11.43
C GLY A 98 -17.30 -1.52 -11.60
N VAL A 99 -17.84 -2.23 -10.60
CA VAL A 99 -19.24 -2.69 -10.61
C VAL A 99 -20.20 -1.50 -10.67
N LEU A 100 -19.95 -0.43 -9.90
CA LEU A 100 -20.75 0.79 -9.94
C LEU A 100 -20.74 1.46 -11.32
N LEU A 101 -19.61 1.37 -12.03
CA LEU A 101 -19.44 1.87 -13.40
C LEU A 101 -19.85 0.86 -14.47
N THR A 102 -20.48 -0.26 -14.10
CA THR A 102 -20.90 -1.34 -15.01
C THR A 102 -19.77 -1.98 -15.82
N LEU A 103 -18.54 -1.89 -15.31
CA LEU A 103 -17.37 -2.54 -15.91
C LEU A 103 -17.32 -4.01 -15.51
N LYS A 104 -16.94 -4.88 -16.45
CA LYS A 104 -16.65 -6.29 -16.15
C LYS A 104 -15.25 -6.38 -15.53
N MET A 105 -15.21 -6.59 -14.21
CA MET A 105 -13.99 -6.83 -13.46
C MET A 105 -14.02 -8.22 -12.82
N GLU A 106 -12.85 -8.85 -12.75
CA GLU A 106 -12.64 -10.06 -11.98
C GLU A 106 -12.19 -9.69 -10.57
N PHE A 107 -12.66 -10.45 -9.58
CA PHE A 107 -12.29 -10.25 -8.19
C PHE A 107 -11.09 -11.14 -7.86
N HIS A 108 -9.96 -10.52 -7.53
CA HIS A 108 -8.71 -11.24 -7.29
C HIS A 108 -8.21 -11.08 -5.87
N LEU A 109 -7.90 -12.19 -5.19
CA LEU A 109 -7.31 -12.15 -3.85
C LEU A 109 -5.80 -12.38 -3.93
N GLY A 110 -5.03 -11.30 -4.01
CA GLY A 110 -3.58 -11.34 -4.22
C GLY A 110 -2.80 -12.20 -3.21
N PHE A 111 -3.18 -12.18 -1.93
CA PHE A 111 -2.53 -13.00 -0.90
C PHE A 111 -2.86 -14.51 -0.98
N ILE A 112 -3.84 -14.89 -1.80
CA ILE A 112 -4.22 -16.28 -2.10
C ILE A 112 -3.65 -16.69 -3.47
N GLU A 113 -3.97 -15.95 -4.52
CA GLU A 113 -3.59 -16.28 -5.90
C GLU A 113 -2.09 -16.06 -6.17
N LYS A 114 -1.53 -15.02 -5.58
CA LYS A 114 -0.10 -14.66 -5.62
C LYS A 114 0.52 -14.76 -4.24
N TRP A 115 0.07 -15.73 -3.44
CA TRP A 115 0.55 -15.96 -2.08
C TRP A 115 2.07 -16.02 -1.98
N TRP A 116 2.73 -16.64 -2.98
CA TRP A 116 4.17 -16.81 -3.06
C TRP A 116 4.94 -15.50 -3.26
N LEU A 117 4.26 -14.43 -3.67
CA LEU A 117 4.83 -13.10 -3.83
C LEU A 117 4.39 -12.19 -2.68
N VAL A 118 3.09 -12.08 -2.45
CA VAL A 118 2.51 -11.12 -1.49
C VAL A 118 2.90 -11.47 -0.04
N ASN A 119 2.78 -12.74 0.35
CA ASN A 119 3.04 -13.12 1.75
C ASN A 119 4.53 -13.02 2.11
N PRO A 120 5.49 -13.52 1.30
CA PRO A 120 6.91 -13.31 1.57
C PRO A 120 7.30 -11.84 1.62
N MET A 121 6.76 -11.00 0.74
CA MET A 121 7.04 -9.56 0.73
C MET A 121 6.52 -8.87 1.99
N ALA A 122 5.32 -9.23 2.47
CA ALA A 122 4.83 -8.75 3.76
C ALA A 122 5.74 -9.21 4.92
N LEU A 123 6.15 -10.48 4.95
CA LEU A 123 7.05 -11.00 5.99
C LEU A 123 8.42 -10.30 5.98
N ILE A 124 8.99 -10.02 4.81
CA ILE A 124 10.22 -9.23 4.65
C ILE A 124 10.02 -7.84 5.23
N GLY A 125 8.91 -7.18 4.90
CA GLY A 125 8.61 -5.85 5.44
C GLY A 125 8.47 -5.84 6.96
N ILE A 126 7.83 -6.88 7.54
CA ILE A 126 7.73 -7.06 8.99
C ILE A 126 9.12 -7.23 9.61
N ALA A 127 9.98 -8.07 9.03
CA ALA A 127 11.33 -8.29 9.54
C ALA A 127 12.15 -6.99 9.55
N ILE A 128 12.11 -6.23 8.44
CA ILE A 128 12.78 -4.94 8.32
C ILE A 128 12.22 -3.95 9.35
N GLY A 129 10.90 -3.81 9.45
CA GLY A 129 10.24 -2.90 10.39
C GLY A 129 10.49 -3.26 11.85
N TYR A 130 10.69 -4.55 12.16
CA TYR A 130 11.02 -5.01 13.51
C TYR A 130 12.45 -4.63 13.91
N TRP A 131 13.44 -4.86 13.04
CA TRP A 131 14.85 -4.54 13.33
C TRP A 131 15.16 -3.06 13.24
N LYS A 132 14.58 -2.36 12.26
CA LYS A 132 14.79 -0.93 12.03
C LYS A 132 13.43 -0.25 11.94
N PRO A 133 12.85 0.19 13.08
CA PRO A 133 11.51 0.75 13.13
C PRO A 133 11.46 2.21 12.62
N ALA A 134 11.86 2.40 11.36
CA ALA A 134 11.76 3.66 10.64
C ALA A 134 10.36 3.80 10.02
N THR A 135 9.72 4.95 10.24
CA THR A 135 8.32 5.16 9.83
C THR A 135 8.17 6.17 8.71
N LYS A 136 8.88 7.30 8.76
CA LYS A 136 8.66 8.44 7.83
C LYS A 136 8.93 8.11 6.35
N PHE A 137 10.13 7.62 6.03
CA PHE A 137 10.50 7.34 4.64
C PHE A 137 9.71 6.15 4.06
N PRO A 138 9.60 5.00 4.77
CA PRO A 138 8.76 3.91 4.28
C PRO A 138 7.29 4.31 4.12
N HIS A 139 6.77 5.19 4.98
CA HIS A 139 5.40 5.71 4.87
C HIS A 139 5.22 6.59 3.64
N ALA A 140 6.13 7.51 3.40
CA ALA A 140 6.09 8.35 2.20
C ALA A 140 6.14 7.51 0.92
N GLY A 141 7.02 6.52 0.86
CA GLY A 141 7.10 5.58 -0.26
C GLY A 141 5.84 4.72 -0.41
N HIS A 142 5.30 4.20 0.70
CA HIS A 142 4.05 3.45 0.69
C HIS A 142 2.91 4.29 0.10
N VAL A 143 2.67 5.50 0.62
CA VAL A 143 1.61 6.40 0.13
C VAL A 143 1.78 6.71 -1.36
N LEU A 144 3.01 6.98 -1.81
CA LEU A 144 3.28 7.27 -3.21
C LEU A 144 2.94 6.05 -4.10
N LEU A 145 3.47 4.87 -3.75
CA LEU A 145 3.22 3.67 -4.55
C LEU A 145 1.76 3.21 -4.51
N SER A 146 1.02 3.46 -3.42
CA SER A 146 -0.44 3.20 -3.35
C SER A 146 -1.25 3.98 -4.37
N THR A 147 -0.70 5.06 -4.94
CA THR A 147 -1.38 5.85 -5.98
C THR A 147 -0.99 5.44 -7.40
N TRP A 148 0.06 4.63 -7.55
CA TRP A 148 0.62 4.22 -8.84
C TRP A 148 0.37 2.75 -9.15
N ALA A 149 0.34 1.91 -8.12
CA ALA A 149 0.20 0.46 -8.18
C ALA A 149 -1.25 0.04 -7.96
#